data_AF-A0A5R9QHF7-F1
#
_entry.id   AF-A0A5R9QHF7-F1
#
_cell.length_a   1.000
_cell.length_b   1.000
_cell.length_c   1.000
_cell.angle_alpha   90.00
_cell.angle_beta   90.00
_cell.angle_gamma   90.00
#
_symmetry.space_group_name_H-M   'P 1'
#
loop_
_entity.id
_entity.type
_entity.pdbx_description
1 polymer ?
#
loop_
_entity_poly.entity_id
_entity_poly.type
_entity_poly.pdbx_seq_one_letter_code
_entity_poly.pdbx_strand_id
1 'polypeptide(L)'
;MSKYARTSPYHPIQIPLGFVLWSFWFVAMYGGHAVACEINPPDPTLGPWNWLNGTLGLLTLVTLAILVLQARRFWKLSRMTDELNERQIFVTKITSGLHLIAALATLYVGIPLLQLPPCI
;
A
#
# COMPACT_ATOMS: atom_id res chain seq x y z
N MET A 1 -7.23 -26.92 -12.00
CA MET A 1 -6.66 -26.91 -10.64
C MET A 1 -5.26 -26.33 -10.69
N SER A 2 -4.94 -25.31 -9.89
CA SER A 2 -3.67 -24.57 -9.95
C SER A 2 -2.53 -25.42 -9.37
N LYS A 3 -1.51 -25.75 -10.19
CA LYS A 3 -0.33 -26.56 -9.82
C LYS A 3 0.69 -25.81 -8.96
N TYR A 4 0.39 -24.57 -8.57
CA TYR A 4 1.31 -23.66 -7.87
C TYR A 4 0.90 -23.46 -6.41
N ALA A 5 1.88 -23.50 -5.50
CA ALA A 5 1.69 -23.10 -4.11
C ALA A 5 1.14 -21.66 -4.02
N ARG A 6 0.34 -21.34 -2.99
CA ARG A 6 -0.27 -20.00 -2.81
C ARG A 6 0.76 -18.86 -2.75
N THR A 7 1.99 -19.17 -2.34
CA THR A 7 3.12 -18.25 -2.27
C THR A 7 3.81 -18.00 -3.61
N SER A 8 3.47 -18.78 -4.65
CA SER A 8 4.03 -18.58 -5.99
C SER A 8 3.58 -17.22 -6.56
N PRO A 9 4.48 -16.46 -7.19
CA PRO A 9 4.13 -15.18 -7.83
C PRO A 9 3.13 -15.35 -8.98
N TYR A 10 2.97 -16.56 -9.50
CA TYR A 10 2.02 -16.87 -10.57
C TYR A 10 0.64 -17.31 -10.04
N HIS A 11 0.48 -17.41 -8.72
CA HIS A 11 -0.79 -17.80 -8.14
C HIS A 11 -1.78 -16.62 -8.17
N PRO A 12 -3.04 -16.80 -8.61
CA PRO A 12 -4.03 -15.72 -8.71
C PRO A 12 -4.31 -14.98 -7.39
N ILE A 13 -3.98 -15.59 -6.25
CA ILE A 13 -4.11 -14.94 -4.93
C ILE A 13 -3.24 -13.69 -4.80
N GLN A 14 -2.19 -13.55 -5.61
CA GLN A 14 -1.33 -12.37 -5.59
C GLN A 14 -2.05 -11.12 -6.11
N ILE A 15 -3.07 -11.29 -6.94
CA ILE A 15 -3.86 -10.20 -7.54
C ILE A 15 -4.45 -9.28 -6.47
N PRO A 16 -5.29 -9.74 -5.53
CA PRO A 16 -5.90 -8.86 -4.52
C PRO A 16 -4.93 -8.37 -3.44
N LEU A 17 -3.70 -8.93 -3.33
CA LEU A 17 -2.81 -8.61 -2.21
C LEU A 17 -2.43 -7.12 -2.14
N GLY A 18 -2.32 -6.43 -3.28
CA GLY A 18 -2.06 -5.00 -3.29
C GLY A 18 -3.15 -4.20 -2.60
N PHE A 19 -4.42 -4.52 -2.87
CA PHE A 19 -5.55 -3.88 -2.21
C PHE A 19 -5.71 -4.31 -0.75
N VAL A 20 -5.44 -5.58 -0.42
CA VAL A 20 -5.48 -6.04 0.98
C VAL A 20 -4.46 -5.26 1.84
N LEU A 21 -3.22 -5.11 1.35
CA LEU A 21 -2.20 -4.34 2.05
C LEU A 21 -2.62 -2.87 2.19
N TRP A 22 -3.16 -2.28 1.13
CA TRP A 22 -3.69 -0.92 1.16
C TRP A 22 -4.85 -0.76 2.15
N SER A 23 -5.76 -1.72 2.24
CA SER A 23 -6.87 -1.70 3.20
C SER A 23 -6.38 -1.74 4.64
N PHE A 24 -5.37 -2.56 4.95
CA PHE A 24 -4.76 -2.55 6.28
C PHE A 24 -4.12 -1.19 6.61
N TRP A 25 -3.40 -0.61 5.66
CA TRP A 25 -2.85 0.73 5.82
C TRP A 25 -3.95 1.77 6.03
N PHE A 26 -5.02 1.74 5.24
CA PHE A 26 -6.15 2.66 5.36
C PHE A 26 -6.81 2.59 6.74
N VAL A 27 -7.11 1.38 7.23
CA VAL A 27 -7.68 1.19 8.57
C VAL A 27 -6.72 1.69 9.66
N ALA A 28 -5.43 1.41 9.54
CA ALA A 28 -4.43 1.89 10.48
C ALA A 28 -4.32 3.43 10.48
N MET A 29 -4.39 4.07 9.31
CA MET A 29 -4.36 5.52 9.19
C MET A 29 -5.57 6.17 9.87
N TYR A 30 -6.79 5.85 9.44
CA TYR A 30 -7.98 6.50 9.97
C TYR A 30 -8.31 6.08 11.41
N GLY A 31 -8.22 4.78 11.69
CA GLY A 31 -8.49 4.25 13.02
C GLY A 31 -7.41 4.65 14.03
N GLY A 32 -6.14 4.54 13.65
CA GLY A 32 -5.02 4.95 14.52
C GLY A 32 -5.03 6.44 14.81
N HIS A 33 -5.36 7.26 13.80
CA HIS A 33 -5.52 8.70 13.97
C HIS A 33 -6.65 9.06 14.93
N ALA A 34 -7.85 8.48 14.75
CA ALA A 34 -8.99 8.72 15.65
C ALA A 34 -8.69 8.33 17.10
N VAL A 35 -8.07 7.15 17.30
CA VAL A 35 -7.68 6.67 18.63
C VAL A 35 -6.59 7.55 19.26
N ALA A 36 -5.60 7.98 18.47
CA ALA A 36 -4.53 8.84 18.97
C ALA A 36 -5.05 10.21 19.40
N CYS A 37 -5.98 10.81 18.64
CA CYS A 37 -6.60 12.08 18.99
C CYS A 37 -7.43 12.00 20.28
N GLU A 38 -8.11 10.88 20.53
CA GLU A 38 -8.90 10.70 21.77
C GLU A 38 -8.01 10.46 22.99
N ILE A 39 -6.96 9.64 22.86
CA ILE A 39 -6.17 9.18 24.01
C ILE A 39 -5.04 10.16 24.37
N ASN A 40 -4.33 10.70 23.37
CA ASN A 40 -3.17 11.56 23.59
C ASN A 40 -3.01 12.56 22.43
N PRO A 41 -3.86 13.59 22.35
CA PRO A 41 -3.80 14.57 21.27
C PRO A 41 -2.43 15.30 21.28
N PRO A 42 -1.79 15.48 20.12
CA PRO A 42 -0.57 16.27 20.02
C PRO A 42 -0.85 17.75 20.33
N ASP A 43 0.18 18.46 20.80
CA ASP A 43 0.11 19.90 21.08
C ASP A 43 -0.33 20.68 19.82
N PRO A 44 -1.45 21.44 19.86
CA PRO A 44 -1.94 22.20 18.72
C PRO A 44 -0.93 23.21 18.17
N THR A 45 0.00 23.70 18.99
CA THR A 45 1.01 24.68 18.58
C THR A 45 2.06 24.12 17.62
N LEU A 46 2.24 22.80 17.59
CA LEU A 46 3.14 22.10 16.66
C LEU A 46 2.57 22.02 15.23
N GLY A 47 1.27 22.28 15.06
CA GLY A 47 0.59 22.19 13.76
C GLY A 47 0.81 20.81 13.11
N PRO A 48 1.13 20.74 11.81
CA PRO A 48 1.38 19.47 11.11
C PRO A 48 2.67 18.74 11.54
N TRP A 49 3.61 19.41 12.23
CA TRP A 49 4.91 18.88 12.59
C TRP A 49 4.90 18.25 13.99
N ASN A 50 4.09 17.21 14.16
CA ASN A 50 3.93 16.49 15.42
C ASN A 50 4.29 15.01 15.27
N TRP A 51 4.41 14.32 16.41
CA TRP A 51 4.78 12.90 16.45
C TRP A 51 3.78 12.02 15.69
N LEU A 52 2.48 12.33 15.77
CA LEU A 52 1.40 11.56 15.15
C LEU A 52 1.52 11.58 13.63
N ASN A 53 1.62 12.77 13.03
CA ASN A 53 1.87 12.94 11.60
C ASN A 53 3.21 12.33 11.18
N GLY A 54 4.24 12.39 12.02
CA GLY A 54 5.51 11.70 11.79
C GLY A 54 5.34 10.17 11.66
N THR A 55 4.65 9.53 12.60
CA THR A 55 4.36 8.09 12.56
C THR A 55 3.46 7.69 11.40
N LEU A 56 2.41 8.45 11.11
CA LEU A 56 1.49 8.19 9.99
C LEU A 56 2.21 8.40 8.65
N GLY A 57 3.07 9.40 8.55
CA GLY A 57 3.94 9.65 7.40
C GLY A 57 4.92 8.50 7.17
N LEU A 58 5.57 8.02 8.23
CA LEU A 58 6.46 6.85 8.14
C LEU A 58 5.70 5.60 7.68
N LEU A 59 4.54 5.32 8.26
CA LEU A 59 3.69 4.20 7.87
C LEU A 59 3.31 4.29 6.38
N THR A 60 2.92 5.48 5.92
CA THR A 60 2.62 5.77 4.52
C THR A 60 3.81 5.51 3.61
N LEU A 61 5.01 5.99 3.98
CA LEU A 61 6.23 5.76 3.20
C LEU A 61 6.60 4.28 3.11
N VAL A 62 6.49 3.54 4.21
CA VAL A 62 6.76 2.10 4.25
C VAL A 62 5.79 1.34 3.35
N THR A 63 4.48 1.59 3.48
CA THR A 63 3.45 0.96 2.64
C THR A 63 3.66 1.29 1.16
N LEU A 64 3.93 2.56 0.84
CA LEU A 64 4.21 2.99 -0.52
C LEU A 64 5.44 2.28 -1.10
N ALA A 65 6.54 2.21 -0.34
CA ALA A 65 7.75 1.52 -0.76
C ALA A 65 7.48 0.05 -1.07
N ILE A 66 6.76 -0.65 -0.19
CA ILE A 66 6.39 -2.06 -0.40
C ILE A 66 5.57 -2.22 -1.68
N LEU A 67 4.53 -1.39 -1.87
CA LEU A 67 3.67 -1.46 -3.06
C LEU A 67 4.42 -1.17 -4.36
N VAL A 68 5.28 -0.15 -4.38
CA VAL A 68 6.10 0.20 -5.56
C VAL A 68 7.13 -0.89 -5.87
N LEU A 69 7.79 -1.44 -4.85
CA LEU A 69 8.75 -2.54 -5.04
C LEU A 69 8.05 -3.79 -5.60
N GLN A 70 6.88 -4.13 -5.08
CA GLN A 70 6.09 -5.25 -5.58
C GLN A 70 5.59 -5.00 -7.01
N ALA A 71 5.07 -3.80 -7.31
CA ALA A 71 4.69 -3.42 -8.67
C ALA A 71 5.87 -3.58 -9.65
N ARG A 72 7.05 -3.04 -9.29
CA ARG A 72 8.27 -3.18 -10.11
C ARG A 72 8.69 -4.63 -10.30
N ARG A 73 8.59 -5.46 -9.25
CA ARG A 73 8.92 -6.88 -9.31
C ARG A 73 8.00 -7.63 -10.28
N PHE A 74 6.69 -7.46 -10.14
CA PHE A 74 5.71 -8.11 -11.01
C PHE A 74 5.77 -7.59 -12.45
N TRP A 75 6.07 -6.30 -12.64
CA TRP A 75 6.35 -5.73 -13.94
C TRP A 75 7.55 -6.41 -14.62
N LYS A 76 8.67 -6.53 -13.90
CA LYS A 76 9.87 -7.22 -14.42
C LYS A 76 9.57 -8.68 -14.79
N LEU A 77 8.86 -9.40 -13.93
CA LEU A 77 8.44 -10.78 -14.21
C LEU A 77 7.55 -10.88 -15.45
N SER A 78 6.61 -9.95 -15.64
CA SER A 78 5.72 -9.94 -16.80
C SER A 78 6.42 -9.72 -18.14
N ARG A 79 7.65 -9.18 -18.13
CA ARG A 79 8.48 -8.94 -19.32
C ARG A 79 9.33 -10.16 -19.72
N MET A 80 9.41 -11.20 -18.89
CA MET A 80 10.10 -12.45 -19.20
C MET A 80 9.18 -13.37 -20.04
N THR A 81 8.68 -12.84 -21.15
CA THR A 81 7.59 -13.46 -21.95
C THR A 81 7.98 -14.80 -22.57
N ASP A 82 9.27 -15.01 -22.84
CA ASP A 82 9.76 -16.23 -23.51
C ASP A 82 9.68 -17.48 -22.63
N GLU A 83 9.55 -17.32 -21.30
CA GLU A 83 9.47 -18.43 -20.34
C GLU A 83 8.08 -18.60 -19.69
N LEU A 84 7.10 -17.75 -20.06
CA LEU A 84 5.82 -17.66 -19.37
C LEU A 84 4.63 -17.98 -20.28
N ASN A 85 3.71 -18.78 -19.75
CA ASN A 85 2.43 -19.02 -20.43
C ASN A 85 1.54 -17.77 -20.37
N GLU A 86 0.62 -17.60 -21.33
CA GLU A 86 -0.29 -16.44 -21.42
C GLU A 86 -1.00 -16.10 -20.10
N ARG A 87 -1.45 -17.14 -19.37
CA ARG A 87 -2.07 -16.97 -18.04
C ARG A 87 -1.13 -16.31 -17.03
N GLN A 88 0.14 -16.69 -17.01
CA GLN A 88 1.11 -16.16 -16.06
C GLN A 88 1.47 -14.71 -16.41
N ILE A 89 1.57 -14.39 -17.70
CA ILE A 89 1.72 -13.02 -18.20
C ILE A 89 0.52 -12.17 -17.75
N PHE A 90 -0.71 -12.66 -17.91
CA PHE A 90 -1.91 -11.96 -17.45
C PHE A 90 -1.90 -11.72 -15.93
N VAL A 91 -1.66 -12.76 -15.13
CA VAL A 91 -1.64 -12.66 -13.66
C VAL A 91 -0.59 -11.64 -13.19
N THR A 92 0.63 -11.71 -13.74
CA THR A 92 1.72 -10.80 -13.35
C THR A 92 1.47 -9.35 -13.78
N LYS A 93 0.93 -9.10 -14.98
CA LYS A 93 0.54 -7.75 -15.43
C LYS A 93 -0.55 -7.14 -14.57
N ILE A 94 -1.63 -7.89 -14.32
CA ILE A 94 -2.75 -7.43 -13.48
C ILE A 94 -2.28 -7.17 -12.04
N THR A 95 -1.49 -8.09 -11.47
CA THR A 95 -0.94 -7.92 -10.11
C THR A 95 -0.06 -6.67 -10.02
N SER A 96 0.81 -6.45 -11.01
CA SER A 96 1.61 -5.23 -11.10
C SER A 96 0.75 -3.97 -11.14
N GLY A 97 -0.31 -3.97 -11.95
CA GLY A 97 -1.26 -2.86 -12.07
C GLY A 97 -1.97 -2.57 -10.74
N LEU A 98 -2.46 -3.60 -10.06
CA LEU A 98 -3.14 -3.44 -8.77
C LEU A 98 -2.21 -2.88 -7.68
N HIS A 99 -0.96 -3.34 -7.60
CA HIS A 99 0.02 -2.75 -6.68
C HIS A 99 0.31 -1.28 -6.99
N LEU A 100 0.36 -0.90 -8.27
CA LEU A 100 0.58 0.49 -8.67
C LEU A 100 -0.63 1.37 -8.34
N ILE A 101 -1.85 0.90 -8.61
CA ILE A 101 -3.09 1.62 -8.26
C ILE A 101 -3.17 1.81 -6.73
N ALA A 102 -2.87 0.76 -5.96
CA ALA A 102 -2.80 0.84 -4.50
C ALA A 102 -1.76 1.86 -4.03
N ALA A 103 -0.58 1.93 -4.66
CA ALA A 103 0.44 2.93 -4.36
C ALA A 103 -0.05 4.36 -4.63
N LEU A 104 -0.71 4.58 -5.77
CA LEU A 104 -1.29 5.88 -6.12
C LEU A 104 -2.41 6.28 -5.14
N ALA A 105 -3.28 5.34 -4.77
CA ALA A 105 -4.30 5.56 -3.75
C ALA A 105 -3.70 5.91 -2.38
N THR A 106 -2.59 5.25 -2.01
CA THR A 106 -1.84 5.55 -0.78
C THR A 106 -1.33 6.99 -0.78
N LEU A 107 -0.75 7.45 -1.89
CA LEU A 107 -0.29 8.84 -2.03
C LEU A 107 -1.45 9.83 -1.99
N TYR A 108 -2.51 9.55 -2.76
CA TYR A 108 -3.67 10.43 -2.86
C TYR A 108 -4.35 10.63 -1.51
N VAL A 109 -4.47 9.58 -0.70
CA VAL A 109 -5.07 9.65 0.64
C VAL A 109 -4.07 10.19 1.67
N GLY A 110 -2.82 9.75 1.63
CA GLY A 110 -1.80 10.08 2.62
C GLY A 110 -1.33 11.54 2.57
N ILE A 111 -1.21 12.14 1.38
CA ILE A 111 -0.70 13.52 1.23
C ILE A 111 -1.62 14.53 1.94
N PRO A 112 -2.95 14.58 1.70
CA PRO A 112 -3.84 15.51 2.39
C PRO A 112 -3.87 15.31 3.91
N LEU A 113 -3.83 14.05 4.37
CA LEU A 113 -3.83 13.69 5.78
C LEU A 113 -2.62 14.26 6.54
N LEU A 114 -1.46 14.39 5.88
CA LEU A 114 -0.25 14.96 6.48
C LEU A 114 -0.23 16.49 6.50
N GLN A 115 -1.07 17.15 5.70
CA GLN A 115 -1.12 18.62 5.58
C GLN A 115 -2.09 19.27 6.56
N LEU A 116 -3.06 18.51 7.09
CA LEU A 116 -4.07 19.01 8.00
C LEU A 116 -3.61 18.83 9.46
N PRO A 117 -4.03 19.72 10.38
CA PRO A 117 -3.89 19.47 11.81
C PRO A 117 -4.66 18.18 12.15
N PRO A 118 -4.03 17.22 12.84
CA PRO A 118 -4.60 15.88 12.97
C PRO A 118 -5.84 15.87 13.86
N CYS A 119 -5.84 16.63 14.95
CA CYS A 119 -6.95 16.65 15.89
C CYS A 119 -7.57 18.05 15.85
N ILE A 120 -8.81 18.12 15.33
CA ILE A 120 -9.68 19.30 15.34
C ILE A 120 -10.77 19.11 16.39
#